data_AF-A0A2A5NZY6-F1
#
_entry.id   AF-A0A2A5NZY6-F1
#
_cell.length_a   1.000
_cell.length_b   1.000
_cell.length_c   1.000
_cell.angle_alpha   90.00
_cell.angle_beta   90.00
_cell.angle_gamma   90.00
#
_symmetry.space_group_name_H-M   'P 1'
#
loop_
_entity.id
_entity.type
_entity.pdbx_description
1 polymer ?
#
loop_
_entity_poly.entity_id
_entity_poly.type
_entity_poly.pdbx_seq_one_letter_code
_entity_poly.pdbx_strand_id
1 'polypeptide(L)'
;MPSHAVHRKWGSRILGVALPEVDDLAEAGWSAERYREASAYVAERFGSEAVEYLDLHIVLDRMEGLLRDLAARTLMSMEPVFDEDSVREWLRDLIGQLREALLSDSAVAGTRVGPALVDRIFGGEAIYGIIYDILSSEDFQSEVTSAMVDIILGERYHVKLAYRSREAARDDTWGEEAIGKRIEWLLYALDTLKDRGRQD
;
A
#
# COMPACT_ATOMS: atom_id res chain seq x y z
N MET A 1 7.27 4.01 0.11
CA MET A 1 6.76 4.78 -1.05
C MET A 1 6.73 3.80 -2.20
N PRO A 2 5.64 3.72 -2.98
CA PRO A 2 5.61 2.82 -4.13
C PRO A 2 6.74 3.15 -5.08
N SER A 3 7.33 2.11 -5.65
CA SER A 3 8.38 2.32 -6.64
C SER A 3 7.87 3.16 -7.81
N HIS A 4 8.74 3.93 -8.46
CA HIS A 4 8.39 4.63 -9.70
C HIS A 4 7.84 3.70 -10.78
N ALA A 5 8.10 2.40 -10.72
CA ALA A 5 7.48 1.43 -11.61
C ALA A 5 5.97 1.30 -11.38
N VAL A 6 5.51 1.28 -10.13
CA VAL A 6 4.08 1.25 -9.77
C VAL A 6 3.41 2.54 -10.24
N HIS A 7 4.00 3.69 -9.90
CA HIS A 7 3.49 5.00 -10.32
C HIS A 7 3.32 5.11 -11.83
N ARG A 8 4.37 4.81 -12.60
CA ARG A 8 4.33 4.90 -14.08
C ARG A 8 3.33 3.92 -14.70
N LYS A 9 3.26 2.69 -14.17
CA LYS A 9 2.30 1.67 -14.65
C LYS A 9 0.86 2.16 -14.47
N TRP A 10 0.52 2.67 -13.29
CA TRP A 10 -0.85 3.08 -12.99
C TRP A 10 -1.21 4.45 -13.53
N GLY A 11 -0.26 5.39 -13.63
CA GLY A 11 -0.43 6.62 -14.39
C GLY A 11 -0.80 6.35 -15.84
N SER A 12 -0.02 5.49 -16.51
CA SER A 12 -0.30 5.10 -17.90
C SER A 12 -1.67 4.44 -18.06
N ARG A 13 -2.09 3.61 -17.09
CA ARG A 13 -3.36 2.86 -17.15
C ARG A 13 -4.59 3.69 -16.80
N ILE A 14 -4.51 4.55 -15.79
CA ILE A 14 -5.65 5.29 -15.25
C ILE A 14 -5.80 6.64 -15.94
N LEU A 15 -4.68 7.28 -16.28
CA LEU A 15 -4.62 8.65 -16.78
C LEU A 15 -4.06 8.76 -18.20
N GLY A 16 -3.45 7.69 -18.73
CA GLY A 16 -2.79 7.73 -20.04
C GLY A 16 -1.45 8.49 -20.04
N VAL A 17 -0.91 8.81 -18.86
CA VAL A 17 0.30 9.64 -18.71
C VAL A 17 1.27 9.02 -17.71
N ALA A 18 2.57 9.08 -18.04
CA ALA A 18 3.67 8.73 -17.14
C ALA A 18 4.87 9.60 -17.51
N LEU A 19 5.32 10.43 -16.58
CA LEU A 19 6.37 11.43 -16.81
C LEU A 19 7.47 11.29 -15.77
N PRO A 20 8.68 10.84 -16.15
CA PRO A 20 9.81 10.72 -15.23
C PRO A 20 10.14 12.01 -14.46
N GLU A 21 9.98 13.17 -15.10
CA GLU A 21 10.23 14.47 -14.48
C GLU A 21 9.25 14.77 -13.33
N VAL A 22 8.03 14.21 -13.40
CA VAL A 22 7.04 14.31 -12.32
C VAL A 22 7.37 13.31 -11.21
N ASP A 23 7.90 12.14 -11.55
CA ASP A 23 8.38 11.15 -10.56
C ASP A 23 9.48 11.77 -9.68
N ASP A 24 10.47 12.43 -10.29
CA ASP A 24 11.58 13.09 -9.57
C ASP A 24 11.09 14.20 -8.62
N LEU A 25 10.03 14.93 -9.00
CA LEU A 25 9.44 15.97 -8.15
C LEU A 25 8.72 15.38 -6.93
N ALA A 26 8.15 14.19 -7.08
CA ALA A 26 7.39 13.50 -6.05
C ALA A 26 8.28 12.91 -4.94
N GLU A 27 9.48 12.44 -5.29
CA GLU A 27 10.39 11.75 -4.37
C GLU A 27 10.74 12.52 -3.09
N ALA A 28 10.81 13.86 -3.16
CA ALA A 28 11.27 14.64 -2.01
C ALA A 28 10.16 14.99 -0.98
N GLY A 29 8.98 14.39 -1.08
CA GLY A 29 7.90 14.45 -0.07
C GLY A 29 6.98 15.68 -0.15
N TRP A 30 5.83 15.63 0.55
CA TRP A 30 4.73 16.57 0.35
C TRP A 30 4.41 17.46 1.55
N SER A 31 4.42 18.78 1.32
CA SER A 31 3.71 19.77 2.12
C SER A 31 2.67 20.47 1.25
N ALA A 32 1.65 21.08 1.86
CA ALA A 32 0.61 21.80 1.10
C ALA A 32 1.16 23.00 0.31
N GLU A 33 2.25 23.61 0.76
CA GLU A 33 2.94 24.69 0.04
C GLU A 33 3.72 24.12 -1.15
N ARG A 34 4.53 23.09 -0.92
CA ARG A 34 5.30 22.44 -1.96
C ARG A 34 4.42 21.84 -3.06
N TYR A 35 3.31 21.21 -2.67
CA TYR A 35 2.35 20.68 -3.64
C TYR A 35 1.79 21.79 -4.55
N ARG A 36 1.45 22.96 -3.99
CA ARG A 36 0.99 24.10 -4.80
C ARG A 36 2.06 24.59 -5.78
N GLU A 37 3.31 24.72 -5.33
CA GLU A 37 4.43 25.13 -6.19
C GLU A 37 4.69 24.09 -7.29
N ALA A 38 4.77 22.81 -6.94
CA ALA A 38 4.98 21.73 -7.88
C ALA A 38 3.82 21.62 -8.88
N SER A 39 2.57 21.72 -8.42
CA SER A 39 1.39 21.70 -9.27
C SER A 39 1.38 22.86 -10.27
N ALA A 40 1.72 24.08 -9.84
CA ALA A 40 1.83 25.24 -10.72
C ALA A 40 2.93 25.05 -11.78
N TYR A 41 4.11 24.59 -11.36
CA TYR A 41 5.22 24.29 -12.26
C TYR A 41 4.87 23.21 -13.30
N VAL A 42 4.27 22.10 -12.84
CA VAL A 42 3.87 20.98 -13.69
C VAL A 42 2.77 21.40 -14.66
N ALA A 43 1.78 22.19 -14.20
CA ALA A 43 0.71 22.72 -15.05
C ALA A 43 1.27 23.61 -16.18
N GLU A 44 2.19 24.51 -15.85
CA GLU A 44 2.81 25.43 -16.81
C GLU A 44 3.64 24.68 -17.85
N ARG A 45 4.38 23.65 -17.43
CA ARG A 45 5.35 22.97 -18.29
C ARG A 45 4.79 21.78 -19.08
N PHE A 46 3.88 21.03 -18.47
CA PHE A 46 3.41 19.73 -18.98
C PHE A 46 1.88 19.63 -19.10
N GLY A 47 1.13 20.65 -18.64
CA GLY A 47 -0.32 20.70 -18.75
C GLY A 47 -1.07 20.02 -17.61
N SER A 48 -2.41 20.04 -17.69
CA SER A 48 -3.28 19.60 -16.60
C SER A 48 -3.25 18.10 -16.32
N GLU A 49 -3.01 17.28 -17.35
CA GLU A 49 -2.92 15.81 -17.22
C GLU A 49 -1.71 15.40 -16.37
N ALA A 50 -0.59 16.11 -16.51
CA ALA A 50 0.60 15.89 -15.69
C ALA A 50 0.37 16.26 -14.21
N VAL A 51 -0.52 17.22 -13.94
CA VAL A 51 -0.95 17.52 -12.56
C VAL A 51 -1.82 16.39 -11.99
N GLU A 52 -2.67 15.75 -12.81
CA GLU A 52 -3.40 14.56 -12.34
C GLU A 52 -2.47 13.40 -12.04
N TYR A 53 -1.38 13.25 -12.82
CA TYR A 53 -0.35 12.29 -12.53
C TYR A 53 0.36 12.59 -11.20
N LEU A 54 0.62 13.86 -10.90
CA LEU A 54 1.14 14.30 -9.60
C LEU A 54 0.18 13.95 -8.44
N ASP A 55 -1.13 14.18 -8.63
CA ASP A 55 -2.15 13.83 -7.64
C ASP A 55 -2.23 12.32 -7.42
N LEU A 56 -2.07 11.53 -8.49
CA LEU A 56 -2.03 10.08 -8.42
C LEU A 56 -0.84 9.58 -7.61
N HIS A 57 0.34 10.20 -7.73
CA HIS A 57 1.49 9.91 -6.85
C HIS A 57 1.12 10.03 -5.38
N ILE A 58 0.52 11.16 -4.99
CA ILE A 58 0.07 11.37 -3.60
C ILE A 58 -0.91 10.27 -3.16
N VAL A 59 -1.88 9.92 -4.00
CA VAL A 59 -2.84 8.85 -3.67
C VAL A 59 -2.16 7.50 -3.50
N LEU A 60 -1.24 7.12 -4.39
CA LEU A 60 -0.55 5.83 -4.34
C LEU A 60 0.43 5.75 -3.16
N ASP A 61 1.16 6.84 -2.86
CA ASP A 61 2.03 6.96 -1.68
C ASP A 61 1.24 6.74 -0.40
N ARG A 62 0.09 7.41 -0.28
CA ARG A 62 -0.81 7.28 0.87
C ARG A 62 -1.41 5.89 0.96
N MET A 63 -1.79 5.31 -0.18
CA MET A 63 -2.34 3.96 -0.24
C MET A 63 -1.34 2.94 0.28
N GLU A 64 -0.07 3.02 -0.12
CA GLU A 64 0.96 2.14 0.39
C GLU A 64 1.19 2.31 1.88
N GLY A 65 1.28 3.56 2.37
CA GLY A 65 1.42 3.82 3.81
C GLY A 65 0.30 3.17 4.62
N LEU A 66 -0.95 3.33 4.17
CA LEU A 66 -2.11 2.71 4.81
C LEU A 66 -2.08 1.17 4.72
N LEU A 67 -1.66 0.62 3.57
CA LEU A 67 -1.52 -0.83 3.40
C LEU A 67 -0.43 -1.39 4.33
N ARG A 68 0.66 -0.67 4.57
CA ARG A 68 1.68 -1.07 5.56
C ARG A 68 1.09 -1.14 6.96
N ASP A 69 0.36 -0.11 7.37
CA ASP A 69 -0.30 -0.05 8.69
C ASP A 69 -1.33 -1.17 8.87
N LEU A 70 -2.14 -1.42 7.83
CA LEU A 70 -3.16 -2.47 7.83
C LEU A 70 -2.53 -3.87 7.80
N ALA A 71 -1.48 -4.08 7.01
CA ALA A 71 -0.75 -5.34 6.95
C ALA A 71 -0.11 -5.66 8.31
N ALA A 72 0.55 -4.70 8.96
CA ALA A 72 1.13 -4.89 10.28
C ALA A 72 0.07 -5.35 11.31
N ARG A 73 -1.12 -4.74 11.32
CA ARG A 73 -2.23 -5.10 12.23
C ARG A 73 -2.85 -6.47 11.91
N THR A 74 -3.05 -6.75 10.63
CA THR A 74 -3.72 -7.97 10.17
C THR A 74 -2.82 -9.19 10.30
N LEU A 75 -1.56 -9.05 9.89
CA LEU A 75 -0.58 -10.13 9.93
C LEU A 75 -0.17 -10.50 11.36
N MET A 76 -0.35 -9.60 12.35
CA MET A 76 -0.20 -9.94 13.77
C MET A 76 -1.40 -10.69 14.36
N SER A 77 -2.60 -10.49 13.82
CA SER A 77 -3.85 -10.95 14.45
C SER A 77 -4.42 -12.24 13.86
N MET A 78 -4.00 -12.66 12.66
CA MET A 78 -4.59 -13.82 11.99
C MET A 78 -4.03 -15.16 12.49
N GLU A 79 -4.90 -16.06 12.94
CA GLU A 79 -4.84 -17.44 12.46
C GLU A 79 -5.16 -17.38 10.96
N PRO A 80 -4.35 -17.97 10.08
CA PRO A 80 -4.63 -17.92 8.65
C PRO A 80 -5.99 -18.59 8.37
N VAL A 81 -6.92 -17.82 7.80
CA VAL A 81 -8.23 -18.30 7.37
C VAL A 81 -8.09 -18.69 5.90
N PHE A 82 -8.32 -19.96 5.57
CA PHE A 82 -7.85 -20.55 4.32
C PHE A 82 -8.94 -20.79 3.26
N ASP A 83 -10.22 -20.50 3.54
CA ASP A 83 -11.28 -20.67 2.55
C ASP A 83 -11.49 -19.41 1.70
N GLU A 84 -11.78 -19.62 0.41
CA GLU A 84 -11.87 -18.58 -0.62
C GLU A 84 -12.89 -17.47 -0.28
N ASP A 85 -14.00 -17.82 0.36
CA ASP A 85 -15.06 -16.86 0.68
C ASP A 85 -14.62 -15.92 1.81
N SER A 86 -13.96 -16.45 2.85
CA SER A 86 -13.40 -15.62 3.92
C SER A 86 -12.29 -14.68 3.41
N VAL A 87 -11.47 -15.13 2.47
CA VAL A 87 -10.45 -14.28 1.82
C VAL A 87 -11.11 -13.11 1.08
N ARG A 88 -12.18 -13.39 0.35
CA ARG A 88 -12.92 -12.37 -0.42
C ARG A 88 -13.57 -11.35 0.48
N GLU A 89 -14.20 -11.79 1.56
CA GLU A 89 -14.82 -10.91 2.55
C GLU A 89 -13.76 -10.02 3.20
N TRP A 90 -12.65 -10.61 3.62
CA TRP A 90 -11.53 -9.87 4.19
C TRP A 90 -10.94 -8.84 3.20
N LEU A 91 -10.73 -9.21 1.93
CA LEU A 91 -10.23 -8.28 0.91
C LEU A 91 -11.23 -7.15 0.63
N ARG A 92 -12.53 -7.44 0.63
CA ARG A 92 -13.56 -6.41 0.48
C ARG A 92 -13.53 -5.41 1.64
N ASP A 93 -13.40 -5.90 2.87
CA ASP A 93 -13.30 -5.07 4.06
C ASP A 93 -12.01 -4.24 4.06
N LEU A 94 -10.89 -4.83 3.64
CA LEU A 94 -9.62 -4.12 3.47
C LEU A 94 -9.76 -2.97 2.47
N ILE A 95 -10.34 -3.24 1.30
CA ILE A 95 -10.58 -2.24 0.25
C ILE A 95 -11.51 -1.13 0.77
N GLY A 96 -12.56 -1.49 1.50
CA GLY A 96 -13.49 -0.53 2.12
C GLY A 96 -12.77 0.42 3.08
N GLN A 97 -12.00 -0.13 4.02
CA GLN A 97 -11.20 0.64 4.99
C GLN A 97 -10.17 1.53 4.30
N LEU A 98 -9.48 1.00 3.29
CA LEU A 98 -8.47 1.74 2.53
C LEU A 98 -9.09 2.94 1.80
N ARG A 99 -10.27 2.76 1.19
CA ARG A 99 -11.00 3.84 0.51
C ARG A 99 -11.39 4.95 1.50
N GLU A 100 -11.99 4.58 2.62
CA GLU A 100 -12.45 5.53 3.63
C GLU A 100 -11.28 6.32 4.23
N ALA A 101 -10.17 5.64 4.52
CA ALA A 101 -8.96 6.26 5.02
C ALA A 101 -8.35 7.23 4.01
N LEU A 102 -8.28 6.88 2.72
CA LEU A 102 -7.77 7.76 1.66
C LEU A 102 -8.64 9.00 1.46
N LEU A 103 -9.97 8.86 1.47
CA LEU A 103 -10.88 10.00 1.34
C LEU A 103 -10.82 10.94 2.55
N SER A 104 -10.43 10.42 3.71
CA SER A 104 -10.24 11.19 4.93
C SER A 104 -8.83 11.79 5.08
N ASP A 105 -7.87 11.36 4.25
CA ASP A 105 -6.50 11.86 4.29
C ASP A 105 -6.44 13.30 3.72
N SER A 106 -5.98 14.23 4.55
CA SER A 106 -5.93 15.65 4.19
C SER A 106 -4.97 15.96 3.05
N ALA A 107 -3.92 15.16 2.83
CA ALA A 107 -3.04 15.34 1.69
C ALA A 107 -3.74 14.94 0.39
N VAL A 108 -4.49 13.83 0.39
CA VAL A 108 -5.32 13.41 -0.76
C VAL A 108 -6.43 14.42 -1.02
N ALA A 109 -7.21 14.76 0.01
CA ALA A 109 -8.32 15.70 -0.10
C ALA A 109 -7.88 17.13 -0.47
N GLY A 110 -6.64 17.50 -0.16
CA GLY A 110 -6.04 18.79 -0.49
C GLY A 110 -5.52 18.91 -1.93
N THR A 111 -5.50 17.82 -2.69
CA THR A 111 -5.09 17.84 -4.11
C THR A 111 -6.22 18.28 -5.05
N ARG A 112 -5.89 18.57 -6.31
CA ARG A 112 -6.86 19.04 -7.32
C ARG A 112 -7.92 17.99 -7.65
N VAL A 113 -7.52 16.73 -7.81
CA VAL A 113 -8.41 15.64 -8.22
C VAL A 113 -8.33 14.39 -7.33
N GLY A 114 -7.63 14.42 -6.20
CA GLY A 114 -7.40 13.26 -5.32
C GLY A 114 -8.66 12.45 -4.98
N PRO A 115 -9.74 13.06 -4.43
CA PRO A 115 -10.97 12.32 -4.14
C PRO A 115 -11.58 11.64 -5.38
N ALA A 116 -11.55 12.30 -6.53
CA ALA A 116 -12.04 11.74 -7.78
C ALA A 116 -11.15 10.60 -8.30
N LEU A 117 -9.83 10.67 -8.07
CA LEU A 117 -8.90 9.58 -8.37
C LEU A 117 -9.16 8.37 -7.48
N VAL A 118 -9.41 8.58 -6.18
CA VAL A 118 -9.81 7.51 -5.26
C VAL A 118 -11.09 6.85 -5.77
N ASP A 119 -12.13 7.61 -6.07
CA ASP A 119 -13.37 7.03 -6.61
C ASP A 119 -13.15 6.27 -7.93
N ARG A 120 -12.28 6.77 -8.81
CA ARG A 120 -11.93 6.07 -10.06
C ARG A 120 -11.18 4.77 -9.83
N ILE A 121 -10.21 4.76 -8.91
CA ILE A 121 -9.41 3.56 -8.58
C ILE A 121 -10.29 2.48 -7.96
N PHE A 122 -11.15 2.87 -7.02
CA PHE A 122 -11.97 1.93 -6.24
C PHE A 122 -13.30 1.57 -6.93
N GLY A 123 -13.74 2.36 -7.91
CA GLY A 123 -14.91 2.07 -8.73
C GLY A 123 -14.68 1.04 -9.84
N GLY A 124 -13.45 0.53 -10.00
CA GLY A 124 -13.09 -0.45 -11.01
C GLY A 124 -12.07 -1.48 -10.52
N GLU A 125 -11.53 -2.28 -11.45
CA GLU A 125 -10.60 -3.36 -11.12
C GLU A 125 -9.17 -2.91 -10.83
N ALA A 126 -8.86 -1.62 -11.05
CA ALA A 126 -7.53 -1.07 -10.86
C ALA A 126 -7.00 -1.30 -9.44
N ILE A 127 -7.89 -1.22 -8.44
CA ILE A 127 -7.53 -1.40 -7.03
C ILE A 127 -6.85 -2.74 -6.74
N TYR A 128 -7.34 -3.85 -7.30
CA TYR A 128 -6.76 -5.17 -7.07
C TYR A 128 -5.34 -5.26 -7.63
N GLY A 129 -5.14 -4.72 -8.83
CA GLY A 129 -3.82 -4.67 -9.45
C GLY A 129 -2.85 -3.76 -8.70
N ILE A 130 -3.32 -2.61 -8.22
CA ILE A 130 -2.49 -1.67 -7.44
C ILE A 130 -2.05 -2.32 -6.13
N ILE A 131 -3.00 -2.90 -5.38
CA ILE A 131 -2.69 -3.58 -4.13
C ILE A 131 -1.69 -4.71 -4.39
N TYR A 132 -1.92 -5.54 -5.42
CA TYR A 132 -0.98 -6.61 -5.78
C TYR A 132 0.42 -6.06 -6.08
N ASP A 133 0.54 -5.04 -6.93
CA ASP A 133 1.83 -4.48 -7.30
C ASP A 133 2.58 -3.89 -6.09
N ILE A 134 1.87 -3.23 -5.17
CA ILE A 134 2.45 -2.71 -3.93
C ILE A 134 2.93 -3.86 -3.02
N LEU A 135 2.05 -4.83 -2.72
CA LEU A 135 2.36 -5.95 -1.83
C LEU A 135 3.46 -6.88 -2.40
N SER A 136 3.57 -6.97 -3.72
CA SER A 136 4.58 -7.79 -4.39
C SER A 136 5.95 -7.11 -4.48
N SER A 137 6.06 -5.83 -4.11
CA SER A 137 7.33 -5.11 -4.15
C SER A 137 8.26 -5.55 -3.03
N GLU A 138 9.53 -5.82 -3.36
CA GLU A 138 10.54 -6.26 -2.39
C GLU A 138 10.71 -5.26 -1.23
N ASP A 139 10.69 -3.96 -1.52
CA ASP A 139 10.78 -2.90 -0.52
C ASP A 139 9.63 -2.97 0.49
N PHE A 140 8.39 -3.12 0.00
CA PHE A 140 7.23 -3.26 0.89
C PHE A 140 7.34 -4.49 1.78
N GLN A 141 7.71 -5.64 1.20
CA GLN A 141 7.83 -6.90 1.94
C GLN A 141 8.92 -6.83 3.01
N SER A 142 10.07 -6.24 2.66
CA SER A 142 11.20 -6.04 3.58
C SER A 142 10.82 -5.14 4.75
N GLU A 143 10.16 -4.01 4.46
CA GLU A 143 9.75 -3.05 5.48
C GLU A 143 8.68 -3.59 6.42
N VAL A 144 7.63 -4.25 5.89
CA VAL A 144 6.59 -4.86 6.72
C VAL A 144 7.16 -5.98 7.58
N THR A 145 8.04 -6.81 7.02
CA THR A 145 8.72 -7.86 7.79
C THR A 145 9.54 -7.27 8.92
N SER A 146 10.33 -6.23 8.64
CA SER A 146 11.13 -5.53 9.66
C SER A 146 10.26 -4.92 10.77
N ALA A 147 9.20 -4.20 10.40
CA ALA A 147 8.26 -3.61 11.35
C ALA A 147 7.58 -4.66 12.23
N MET A 148 7.21 -5.80 11.66
CA MET A 148 6.64 -6.92 12.41
C MET A 148 7.65 -7.58 13.34
N VAL A 149 8.89 -7.78 12.89
CA VAL A 149 9.98 -8.29 13.74
C VAL A 149 10.22 -7.36 14.93
N ASP A 150 10.24 -6.04 14.72
CA ASP A 150 10.38 -5.06 15.79
C ASP A 150 9.24 -5.12 16.80
N ILE A 151 7.99 -5.29 16.34
CA ILE A 151 6.84 -5.45 17.24
C ILE A 151 6.94 -6.75 18.02
N ILE A 152 7.22 -7.88 17.36
CA ILE A 152 7.36 -9.20 18.00
C ILE A 152 8.50 -9.17 19.02
N LEU A 153 9.65 -8.59 18.67
CA LEU A 153 10.79 -8.46 19.58
C LEU A 153 10.49 -7.49 20.72
N GLY A 154 9.84 -6.35 20.45
CA GLY A 154 9.41 -5.39 21.46
C GLY A 154 8.43 -6.00 22.47
N GLU A 155 7.42 -6.73 22.01
CA GLU A 155 6.51 -7.51 22.85
C GLU A 155 7.25 -8.62 23.61
N ARG A 156 8.17 -9.35 22.96
CA ARG A 156 9.04 -10.34 23.63
C ARG A 156 9.96 -9.71 24.68
N TYR A 157 10.38 -8.45 24.54
CA TYR A 157 11.17 -7.73 25.55
C TYR A 157 10.30 -7.37 26.77
N HIS A 158 9.04 -6.98 26.56
CA HIS A 158 8.07 -6.81 27.65
C HIS A 158 7.74 -8.14 28.35
N VAL A 159 7.64 -9.23 27.60
CA VAL A 159 7.45 -10.58 28.16
C VAL A 159 8.72 -11.11 28.84
N LYS A 160 9.94 -10.84 28.32
CA LYS A 160 11.22 -11.21 28.97
C LYS A 160 11.48 -10.43 30.26
N LEU A 161 10.96 -9.21 30.40
CA LEU A 161 10.94 -8.48 31.68
C LEU A 161 9.96 -9.09 32.69
N ALA A 162 8.88 -9.72 32.23
CA ALA A 162 7.93 -10.48 33.06
C ALA A 162 8.39 -11.93 33.34
N TYR A 163 9.22 -12.52 32.47
CA TYR A 163 9.61 -13.92 32.50
C TYR A 163 11.12 -14.09 32.42
N ARG A 164 11.80 -13.90 33.56
CA ARG A 164 13.13 -14.49 33.78
C ARG A 164 12.99 -16.01 33.94
N SER A 165 12.98 -16.77 32.85
CA SER A 165 13.42 -18.17 32.89
C SER A 165 13.88 -18.67 31.52
N ARG A 166 15.17 -18.99 31.46
CA ARG A 166 15.86 -20.02 30.65
C ARG A 166 14.99 -20.70 29.57
N GLU A 167 15.22 -20.37 28.30
CA GLU A 167 15.10 -21.24 27.09
C GLU A 167 14.70 -20.51 25.78
N ALA A 168 14.33 -19.23 25.80
CA ALA A 168 13.80 -18.53 24.60
C ALA A 168 14.87 -17.86 23.69
N ALA A 169 15.92 -18.59 23.31
CA ALA A 169 16.95 -18.10 22.38
C ALA A 169 17.19 -19.03 21.17
N ARG A 170 16.24 -19.92 20.87
CA ARG A 170 16.39 -20.95 19.83
C ARG A 170 15.48 -20.82 18.60
N ASP A 171 14.61 -19.81 18.51
CA ASP A 171 13.55 -19.79 17.49
C ASP A 171 13.23 -18.37 16.96
N ASP A 172 14.27 -17.65 16.51
CA ASP A 172 14.11 -16.34 15.84
C ASP A 172 13.82 -16.49 14.33
N THR A 173 13.99 -17.66 13.73
CA THR A 173 13.70 -17.93 12.31
C THR A 173 12.21 -18.15 12.00
N TRP A 174 11.37 -18.40 13.00
CA TRP A 174 9.94 -18.65 12.80
C TRP A 174 9.13 -17.38 12.48
N GLY A 175 9.60 -16.20 12.91
CA GLY A 175 8.90 -14.94 12.69
C GLY A 175 8.89 -14.53 11.22
N GLU A 176 10.08 -14.42 10.62
CA GLU A 176 10.25 -13.98 9.23
C GLU A 176 9.64 -14.97 8.23
N GLU A 177 9.82 -16.29 8.43
CA GLU A 177 9.26 -17.32 7.55
C GLU A 177 7.72 -17.33 7.59
N ALA A 178 7.13 -17.14 8.77
CA ALA A 178 5.67 -17.07 8.91
C ALA A 178 5.08 -15.80 8.29
N ILE A 179 5.80 -14.67 8.36
CA ILE A 179 5.40 -13.40 7.72
C ILE A 179 5.43 -13.55 6.19
N GLY A 180 6.54 -14.07 5.65
CA GLY A 180 6.68 -14.31 4.21
C GLY A 180 5.56 -15.19 3.65
N LYS A 181 5.24 -16.29 4.33
CA LYS A 181 4.14 -17.19 3.94
C LYS A 181 2.77 -16.51 3.94
N ARG A 182 2.51 -15.57 4.86
CA ARG A 182 1.26 -14.81 4.89
C ARG A 182 1.18 -13.80 3.75
N ILE A 183 2.29 -13.13 3.41
CA ILE A 183 2.37 -12.23 2.25
C ILE A 183 2.16 -13.01 0.95
N GLU A 184 2.84 -14.14 0.77
CA GLU A 184 2.67 -15.02 -0.41
C GLU A 184 1.21 -15.43 -0.60
N TRP A 185 0.52 -15.76 0.50
CA TRP A 185 -0.89 -16.11 0.48
C TRP A 185 -1.80 -14.94 0.07
N LEU A 186 -1.51 -13.73 0.56
CA LEU A 186 -2.23 -12.52 0.14
C LEU A 186 -2.07 -12.25 -1.36
N LEU A 187 -0.87 -12.46 -1.89
CA LEU A 187 -0.62 -12.32 -3.32
C LEU A 187 -1.39 -13.36 -4.14
N TYR A 188 -1.44 -14.60 -3.68
CA TYR A 188 -2.22 -15.66 -4.33
C TYR A 188 -3.73 -15.35 -4.34
N ALA A 189 -4.27 -14.86 -3.23
CA ALA A 189 -5.66 -14.43 -3.12
C ALA A 189 -6.01 -13.32 -4.13
N LEU A 190 -5.14 -12.31 -4.23
CA LEU A 190 -5.31 -11.19 -5.17
C LEU A 190 -5.25 -11.65 -6.63
N ASP A 191 -4.34 -12.54 -6.98
CA ASP A 191 -4.21 -13.06 -8.34
C ASP A 191 -5.45 -13.89 -8.75
N THR A 192 -5.97 -14.69 -7.82
CA THR A 192 -7.20 -15.47 -8.01
C THR A 192 -8.42 -14.58 -8.33
N LEU A 193 -8.51 -13.40 -7.71
CA LEU A 193 -9.60 -12.46 -7.94
C LEU A 193 -9.43 -11.67 -9.24
N LYS A 194 -8.19 -11.30 -9.56
CA LYS A 194 -7.83 -10.57 -10.80
C LYS A 194 -8.13 -11.38 -12.06
N ASP A 195 -7.92 -12.70 -12.04
CA ASP A 195 -8.16 -13.55 -13.20
C ASP A 195 -9.65 -13.83 -13.45
N ARG A 196 -10.50 -13.71 -12.41
CA ARG A 196 -11.95 -13.91 -12.54
C ARG A 196 -12.73 -12.65 -12.90
N GLY A 197 -12.27 -11.46 -12.52
CA GLY A 197 -12.85 -10.18 -13.00
C GLY A 197 -12.83 -10.05 -14.54
N ARG A 198 -11.92 -10.78 -15.21
CA ARG A 198 -11.85 -10.89 -16.67
C ARG A 198 -12.89 -11.81 -17.32
N GLN A 199 -13.66 -12.57 -16.53
CA GLN A 199 -14.61 -13.59 -17.04
C GLN A 199 -16.08 -13.20 -16.89
N ASP A 200 -16.40 -12.13 -16.15
CA ASP A 200 -17.75 -11.55 -16.01
C ASP A 200 -17.90 -10.27 -16.85
#